data_AF-A0A945UWT3-F1
#
_entry.id   AF-A0A945UWT3-F1
#
_cell.length_a   1.000
_cell.length_b   1.000
_cell.length_c   1.000
_cell.angle_alpha   90.00
_cell.angle_beta   90.00
_cell.angle_gamma   90.00
#
_symmetry.space_group_name_H-M   'P 1'
#
loop_
_entity.id
_entity.type
_entity.pdbx_description
1 polymer ?
#
loop_
_entity_poly.entity_id
_entity_poly.type
_entity_poly.pdbx_seq_one_letter_code
_entity_poly.pdbx_strand_id
1 'polypeptide(L)'
;QTMVPSTQIASTVSSWVMMGGMILIMFAGSPFGYQLLTIGAVALAVIVLFQLVTLPVEFDATRRAKTQLVELGILDRDEMTGVNETLDAAALTYVAGFVAALASLLHVLMILQGRRD
;
A
#
# COMPACT_ATOMS: atom_id res chain seq x y z
N GLN A 1 -18.47 44.02 -0.55
CA GLN A 1 -18.92 43.25 0.64
C GLN A 1 -18.70 41.73 0.50
N THR A 2 -18.28 41.22 -0.66
CA THR A 2 -18.02 39.78 -0.88
C THR A 2 -16.68 39.28 -0.32
N MET A 3 -15.76 40.18 0.05
CA MET A 3 -14.44 39.81 0.60
C MET A 3 -14.47 39.41 2.09
N VAL A 4 -15.48 39.84 2.83
CA VAL A 4 -15.59 39.54 4.28
C VAL A 4 -15.90 38.05 4.54
N PRO A 5 -16.87 37.42 3.87
CA PRO A 5 -17.09 35.99 4.06
C PRO A 5 -15.93 35.14 3.52
N SER A 6 -15.25 35.56 2.44
CA SER A 6 -14.10 34.82 1.91
C SER A 6 -12.89 34.86 2.84
N THR A 7 -12.64 35.98 3.54
CA THR A 7 -11.56 36.06 4.53
C THR A 7 -11.86 35.25 5.79
N GLN A 8 -13.12 35.11 6.19
CA GLN A 8 -13.50 34.26 7.34
C GLN A 8 -13.28 32.77 7.06
N ILE A 9 -13.66 32.30 5.86
CA ILE A 9 -13.41 30.91 5.44
C ILE A 9 -11.89 30.67 5.35
N ALA A 10 -11.15 31.58 4.71
CA ALA A 10 -9.71 31.48 4.58
C ALA A 10 -9.00 31.46 5.95
N SER A 11 -9.44 32.29 6.90
CA SER A 11 -8.89 32.34 8.27
C SER A 11 -9.14 31.04 9.05
N THR A 12 -10.32 30.45 8.88
CA THR A 12 -10.66 29.18 9.53
C THR A 12 -9.81 28.05 8.97
N VAL A 13 -9.75 27.94 7.63
CA VAL A 13 -8.95 26.92 6.95
C VAL A 13 -7.46 27.08 7.26
N SER A 14 -6.93 28.30 7.23
CA SER A 14 -5.52 28.56 7.52
C SER A 14 -5.15 28.15 8.95
N SER A 15 -6.00 28.45 9.93
CA SER A 15 -5.77 28.07 11.33
C SER A 15 -5.66 26.55 11.50
N TRP A 16 -6.57 25.78 10.87
CA TRP A 16 -6.53 24.32 10.92
C TRP A 16 -5.31 23.74 10.19
N VAL A 17 -4.98 24.26 9.01
CA VAL A 17 -3.81 23.83 8.24
C VAL A 17 -2.52 24.10 9.01
N MET A 18 -2.39 25.28 9.62
CA MET A 18 -1.21 25.67 10.38
C MET A 18 -1.04 24.82 11.64
N MET A 19 -2.14 24.54 12.35
CA MET A 19 -2.14 23.66 13.52
C MET A 19 -1.79 22.22 13.13
N GLY A 20 -2.37 21.68 12.06
CA GLY A 20 -2.04 20.36 11.54
C GLY A 20 -0.57 20.23 11.13
N GLY A 21 -0.02 21.26 10.47
CA GLY A 21 1.39 21.32 10.08
C GLY A 21 2.34 21.36 11.29
N MET A 22 2.01 22.14 12.33
CA MET A 22 2.77 22.19 13.57
C MET A 22 2.81 20.85 14.29
N ILE A 23 1.65 20.17 14.40
CA ILE A 23 1.55 18.83 14.96
C ILE A 23 2.43 17.85 14.17
N LEU A 24 2.32 17.88 12.84
CA LEU A 24 3.11 17.03 11.96
C LEU A 24 4.62 17.23 12.18
N ILE A 25 5.08 18.47 12.27
CA ILE A 25 6.50 18.80 12.52
C ILE A 25 6.94 18.35 13.91
N MET A 26 6.12 18.60 14.94
CA MET A 26 6.39 18.19 16.32
C MET A 26 6.62 16.69 16.43
N PHE A 27 5.83 15.90 15.71
CA PHE A 27 6.02 14.45 15.65
C PHE A 27 7.16 14.06 14.71
N ALA A 28 7.26 14.61 13.51
CA ALA A 28 8.27 14.21 12.51
C ALA A 28 9.74 14.49 12.92
N GLY A 29 9.96 15.46 13.81
CA GLY A 29 11.28 15.86 14.30
C GLY A 29 11.66 15.31 15.68
N SER A 30 10.73 14.73 16.44
CA SER A 30 10.98 14.35 17.84
C SER A 30 11.50 12.92 17.99
N PRO A 31 12.22 12.60 19.09
CA PRO A 31 12.60 11.23 19.42
C PRO A 31 11.40 10.27 19.48
N PHE A 32 10.24 10.77 19.91
CA PHE A 32 8.99 10.01 19.95
C PHE A 32 8.49 9.64 18.56
N GLY A 33 8.52 10.57 17.58
CA GLY A 33 8.13 10.23 16.21
C GLY A 33 9.09 9.28 15.53
N TYR A 34 10.38 9.32 15.87
CA TYR A 34 11.35 8.32 15.40
C TYR A 34 11.02 6.91 15.92
N GLN A 35 10.69 6.79 17.22
CA GLN A 35 10.24 5.52 17.80
C GLN A 35 8.97 5.01 17.12
N LEU A 36 7.99 5.89 16.89
CA LEU A 36 6.75 5.53 16.22
C LEU A 36 6.97 5.08 14.76
N LEU A 37 7.83 5.78 14.02
CA LEU A 37 8.18 5.43 12.65
C LEU A 37 8.96 4.10 12.58
N THR A 38 9.81 3.82 13.57
CA THR A 38 10.50 2.52 13.70
C THR A 38 9.52 1.39 13.98
N ILE A 39 8.56 1.58 14.89
CA ILE A 39 7.50 0.60 15.17
C ILE A 39 6.67 0.36 13.90
N GLY A 40 6.30 1.43 13.19
CA GLY A 40 5.60 1.34 11.90
C GLY A 40 6.39 0.56 10.85
N ALA A 41 7.70 0.78 10.76
CA ALA A 41 8.59 0.05 9.86
C ALA A 41 8.63 -1.45 10.19
N VAL A 42 8.70 -1.82 11.47
CA VAL A 42 8.65 -3.22 11.91
C VAL A 42 7.30 -3.85 11.55
N ALA A 43 6.19 -3.18 11.81
CA ALA A 43 4.87 -3.66 11.43
C ALA A 43 4.74 -3.87 9.91
N LEU A 44 5.22 -2.91 9.11
CA LEU A 44 5.23 -3.03 7.66
C LEU A 44 6.14 -4.16 7.17
N ALA A 45 7.29 -4.39 7.82
CA ALA A 45 8.16 -5.51 7.52
C ALA A 45 7.47 -6.86 7.77
N VAL A 46 6.68 -6.99 8.84
CA VAL A 46 5.86 -8.19 9.09
C VAL A 46 4.83 -8.40 7.97
N ILE A 47 4.15 -7.34 7.53
CA ILE A 47 3.18 -7.41 6.43
C ILE A 47 3.86 -7.85 5.13
N VAL A 48 4.99 -7.24 4.76
CA VAL A 48 5.76 -7.57 3.55
C VAL A 48 6.24 -9.01 3.60
N LEU A 49 6.72 -9.48 4.75
CA LEU A 49 7.15 -10.86 4.93
C LEU A 49 5.99 -11.84 4.78
N PHE A 50 4.84 -11.53 5.38
CA PHE A 50 3.64 -12.34 5.22
C PHE A 50 3.20 -12.42 3.76
N GLN A 51 3.13 -11.28 3.06
CA GLN A 51 2.80 -11.23 1.63
C GLN A 51 3.78 -12.04 0.79
N LEU A 52 5.08 -11.99 1.10
CA LEU A 52 6.10 -12.78 0.40
C LEU A 52 5.85 -14.30 0.56
N VAL A 53 5.47 -14.74 1.76
CA VAL A 53 5.20 -16.15 2.06
C VAL A 53 3.87 -16.61 1.46
N THR A 54 2.87 -15.74 1.33
CA THR A 54 1.58 -16.09 0.73
C THR A 54 1.58 -16.00 -0.80
N LEU A 55 2.46 -15.22 -1.42
CA LEU A 55 2.53 -15.10 -2.88
C LEU A 55 2.54 -16.44 -3.64
N PRO A 56 3.33 -17.46 -3.24
CA PRO A 56 3.31 -18.78 -3.88
C PRO A 56 1.93 -19.44 -3.89
N VAL A 57 1.12 -19.23 -2.83
CA VAL A 57 -0.20 -19.87 -2.71
C VAL A 57 -1.22 -19.21 -3.66
N GLU A 58 -1.07 -17.92 -3.93
CA GLU A 58 -1.92 -17.20 -4.90
C GLU A 58 -1.66 -17.70 -6.33
N PHE A 59 -0.40 -17.96 -6.69
CA PHE A 59 -0.07 -18.54 -8.00
C PHE A 59 -0.59 -19.98 -8.15
N ASP A 60 -0.54 -20.76 -7.07
CA ASP A 60 -1.10 -22.12 -7.07
C ASP A 60 -2.63 -22.10 -7.17
N ALA A 61 -3.29 -21.16 -6.47
CA ALA A 61 -4.74 -20.96 -6.57
C ALA A 61 -5.15 -20.62 -8.01
N THR A 62 -4.45 -19.72 -8.69
CA THR A 62 -4.68 -19.41 -10.11
C THR A 62 -4.52 -20.63 -11.01
N ARG A 63 -3.48 -21.45 -10.78
CA ARG A 63 -3.24 -22.68 -11.56
C ARG A 63 -4.36 -23.70 -11.35
N ARG A 64 -4.77 -23.91 -10.10
CA ARG A 64 -5.84 -24.83 -9.73
C ARG A 64 -7.21 -24.37 -10.24
N ALA A 65 -7.49 -23.07 -10.24
CA ALA A 65 -8.71 -22.53 -10.80
C ALA A 65 -8.82 -22.83 -12.30
N LYS A 66 -7.73 -22.63 -13.06
CA LYS A 66 -7.66 -22.95 -14.49
C LYS A 66 -7.97 -24.42 -14.78
N THR A 67 -7.43 -25.35 -14.00
CA THR A 67 -7.70 -26.78 -14.18
C THR A 67 -9.14 -27.13 -13.84
N GLN A 68 -9.69 -26.57 -12.76
CA GLN A 68 -11.08 -26.82 -12.34
C GLN A 68 -12.11 -26.30 -13.36
N LEU A 69 -11.85 -25.17 -14.01
CA LEU A 69 -12.74 -24.63 -15.04
C LEU A 69 -12.92 -25.60 -16.22
N VAL A 70 -11.84 -26.30 -16.61
CA VAL A 70 -11.87 -27.31 -17.67
C VAL A 70 -12.49 -28.62 -17.17
N GLU A 71 -12.12 -29.09 -15.97
CA GLU A 71 -12.65 -30.33 -15.41
C GLU A 71 -14.16 -30.28 -15.16
N LEU A 72 -14.69 -29.11 -14.79
CA LEU A 72 -16.11 -28.90 -14.55
C LEU A 72 -16.90 -28.64 -15.83
N GLY A 73 -16.24 -28.57 -17.00
CA GLY A 73 -16.88 -28.26 -18.28
C GLY A 73 -17.50 -26.86 -18.33
N ILE A 74 -17.00 -25.91 -17.53
CA ILE A 74 -17.52 -24.53 -17.46
C ILE A 74 -17.06 -23.73 -18.68
N LEU A 75 -15.87 -24.03 -19.21
CA LEU A 75 -15.26 -23.37 -20.35
C LEU A 75 -14.72 -24.40 -21.34
N ASP A 76 -14.90 -24.13 -22.63
CA ASP A 76 -14.29 -24.94 -23.67
C ASP A 76 -12.80 -24.57 -23.85
N ARG A 77 -12.01 -25.47 -24.45
CA ARG A 77 -10.55 -25.24 -24.61
C ARG A 77 -10.22 -23.96 -25.40
N ASP A 78 -11.14 -23.56 -26.27
CA ASP A 78 -11.01 -22.43 -27.17
C ASP A 78 -11.14 -21.08 -26.41
N GLU A 79 -11.84 -21.08 -25.27
CA GLU A 79 -12.10 -19.92 -24.41
C GLU A 79 -11.01 -19.72 -23.34
N MET A 80 -10.16 -20.72 -23.13
CA MET A 80 -9.11 -20.71 -22.10
C MET A 80 -8.06 -19.63 -22.31
N THR A 81 -7.87 -19.14 -23.54
CA THR A 81 -6.88 -18.10 -23.85
C THR A 81 -7.17 -16.80 -23.09
N GLY A 82 -8.41 -16.29 -23.16
CA GLY A 82 -8.79 -15.06 -22.45
C GLY A 82 -8.92 -15.24 -20.93
N VAL A 83 -9.32 -16.43 -20.50
CA VAL A 83 -9.41 -16.80 -19.08
C VAL A 83 -8.02 -16.84 -18.45
N ASN A 84 -7.03 -17.38 -19.15
CA ASN A 84 -5.65 -17.39 -18.69
C ASN A 84 -5.13 -15.98 -18.49
N GLU A 85 -5.33 -15.10 -19.47
CA GLU A 85 -4.91 -13.70 -19.38
C GLU A 85 -5.56 -12.98 -18.19
N THR A 86 -6.86 -13.20 -17.98
CA THR A 86 -7.60 -12.56 -16.89
C THR A 86 -7.16 -13.07 -15.51
N LEU A 87 -7.02 -14.39 -15.34
CA LEU A 87 -6.61 -14.99 -14.07
C LEU A 87 -5.13 -14.72 -13.75
N ASP A 88 -4.27 -14.64 -14.76
CA ASP A 88 -2.87 -14.25 -14.56
C ASP A 88 -2.77 -12.76 -14.20
N ALA A 89 -3.55 -11.89 -14.86
CA ALA A 89 -3.64 -10.48 -14.49
C ALA A 89 -4.14 -10.29 -13.05
N ALA A 90 -5.12 -11.09 -12.61
CA ALA A 90 -5.59 -11.08 -11.23
C ALA A 90 -4.47 -11.46 -10.24
N ALA A 91 -3.68 -12.50 -10.53
CA ALA A 91 -2.54 -12.88 -9.69
C ALA A 91 -1.47 -11.77 -9.62
N LEU A 92 -1.24 -11.04 -10.73
CA LEU A 92 -0.31 -9.92 -10.75
C LEU A 92 -0.73 -8.75 -9.83
N THR A 93 -2.01 -8.60 -9.50
CA THR A 93 -2.45 -7.57 -8.54
C THR A 93 -1.90 -7.81 -7.13
N TYR A 94 -1.76 -9.07 -6.70
CA TYR A 94 -1.10 -9.43 -5.44
C TYR A 94 0.39 -9.09 -5.46
N VAL A 95 1.06 -9.39 -6.58
CA VAL A 95 2.47 -9.04 -6.78
C VAL A 95 2.66 -7.52 -6.73
N ALA A 96 1.78 -6.76 -7.38
CA ALA A 96 1.81 -5.30 -7.35
C ALA A 96 1.65 -4.76 -5.92
N GLY A 97 0.72 -5.32 -5.14
CA GLY A 97 0.53 -4.99 -3.73
C GLY A 97 1.79 -5.25 -2.89
N PHE A 98 2.42 -6.41 -3.08
CA PHE A 98 3.68 -6.74 -2.43
C PHE A 98 4.81 -5.77 -2.79
N VAL A 99 4.98 -5.47 -4.09
CA VAL A 99 6.02 -4.54 -4.56
C VAL A 99 5.80 -3.13 -4.00
N ALA A 100 4.55 -2.66 -3.94
CA ALA A 100 4.22 -1.36 -3.37
C ALA A 100 4.52 -1.29 -1.85
N ALA A 101 4.17 -2.35 -1.11
CA ALA A 101 4.48 -2.46 0.31
C ALA A 101 5.99 -2.53 0.57
N LEU A 102 6.72 -3.30 -0.24
CA LEU A 102 8.17 -3.41 -0.18
C LEU A 102 8.85 -2.07 -0.49
N ALA A 103 8.41 -1.36 -1.53
CA ALA A 103 8.93 -0.04 -1.86
C ALA A 103 8.69 0.97 -0.72
N SER A 104 7.52 0.91 -0.10
CA SER A 104 7.18 1.73 1.07
C SER A 104 8.09 1.41 2.27
N LEU A 105 8.36 0.12 2.51
CA LEU A 105 9.29 -0.30 3.57
C LEU A 105 10.70 0.21 3.31
N LEU A 106 11.21 0.03 2.10
CA LEU A 106 12.54 0.53 1.72
C LEU A 106 12.65 2.04 1.88
N HIS A 107 11.63 2.79 1.47
CA HIS A 107 11.57 4.24 1.66
C HIS A 107 11.69 4.61 3.14
N VAL A 108 10.87 4.01 4.01
CA VAL A 108 10.90 4.27 5.45
C VAL A 108 12.26 3.90 6.07
N LEU A 109 12.87 2.80 5.63
CA LEU A 109 14.21 2.40 6.09
C LEU A 109 15.30 3.40 5.67
N MET A 110 15.24 3.95 4.44
CA MET A 110 16.16 5.00 4.00
C MET A 110 16.04 6.26 4.86
N ILE A 111 14.81 6.67 5.20
CA ILE A 111 14.56 7.80 6.11
C ILE A 111 15.16 7.53 7.50
N LEU A 112 15.02 6.30 8.02
CA LEU A 112 15.57 5.91 9.32
C LEU A 112 17.10 5.87 9.33
N GLN A 113 17.74 5.47 8.22
CA GLN A 113 19.19 5.42 8.08
C GLN A 113 19.82 6.82 7.97
N GLY A 114 19.26 7.71 7.13
CA GLY A 114 19.78 9.07 6.94
C GLY A 114 19.67 10.01 8.15
N ARG A 115 19.15 9.51 9.29
CA ARG A 115 19.06 10.23 10.57
C ARG A 115 19.97 9.67 11.66
N ARG A 116 20.72 8.58 11.37
CA ARG A 116 21.69 7.97 12.29
C ARG A 116 23.10 8.54 12.14
N ASP A 117 23.32 9.39 11.14
CA ASP A 117 24.53 10.18 10.90
C ASP A 117 24.32 11.63 11.37
#